data_AF-A0A971VNB8-F1
#
_entry.id   AF-A0A971VNB8-F1
#
_cell.length_a   1.000
_cell.length_b   1.000
_cell.length_c   1.000
_cell.angle_alpha   90.00
_cell.angle_beta   90.00
_cell.angle_gamma   90.00
#
_symmetry.space_group_name_H-M   'P 1'
#
loop_
_entity.id
_entity.type
_entity.pdbx_description
1 polymer ?
#
loop_
_entity_poly.entity_id
_entity_poly.type
_entity_poly.pdbx_seq_one_letter_code
_entity_poly.pdbx_strand_id
1 'polypeptide(L)'
;MRQYPVLSDQMSFEAINENIKTKIIIEVKKECKRYVIGAIYGDTDGTFYTFILGCEILKLHPDVLSFFQKYKNILLKLNHYEWIKFLERVNREEDSHSLAEKLDYATKRSNLTVYRNLLYDVFSRHNCFYCGHPLRTAMEVDHFIPWVFVRDDKLWNFVLSCRKCNNSKSDRLADRRYIGKLLEQNDYIVSRRDNIYIVNREYKVYRPGKIIEMYRCAEFNGFESGWMPGCVNY
;
A
#
# COMPACT_ATOMS: atom_id res chain seq x y z
N MET A 1 24.17 22.55 10.82
CA MET A 1 22.92 21.74 10.74
C MET A 1 22.33 21.93 9.35
N ARG A 2 22.04 20.84 8.62
CA ARG A 2 21.22 20.94 7.40
C ARG A 2 19.78 21.25 7.85
N GLN A 3 19.28 22.44 7.54
CA GLN A 3 17.86 22.75 7.68
C GLN A 3 17.13 22.02 6.56
N TYR A 4 16.29 21.05 6.93
CA TYR A 4 15.38 20.44 5.99
C TYR A 4 14.12 21.31 5.89
N PRO A 5 13.59 21.56 4.68
CA PRO A 5 12.37 22.32 4.52
C PRO A 5 11.21 21.63 5.23
N VAL A 6 10.43 22.39 5.99
CA VAL A 6 9.18 21.92 6.58
C VAL A 6 8.18 21.75 5.43
N LEU A 7 7.85 20.52 5.10
CA LEU A 7 6.77 20.22 4.16
C LEU A 7 5.46 20.53 4.87
N SER A 8 4.61 21.39 4.30
CA SER A 8 3.27 21.60 4.86
C SER A 8 2.47 20.30 4.74
N ASP A 9 1.61 20.02 5.72
CA ASP A 9 0.73 18.84 5.78
C ASP A 9 -0.17 18.63 4.53
N GLN A 10 -0.16 19.60 3.61
CA GLN A 10 -0.98 19.61 2.40
C GLN A 10 -0.24 19.17 1.12
N MET A 11 1.08 18.99 1.15
CA MET A 11 1.85 18.60 -0.04
C MET A 11 2.21 17.11 -0.02
N SER A 12 1.29 16.26 -0.45
CA SER A 12 1.63 14.85 -0.72
C SER A 12 2.56 14.73 -1.92
N PHE A 13 3.38 13.69 -1.98
CA PHE A 13 4.25 13.42 -3.14
C PHE A 13 3.43 13.40 -4.45
N GLU A 14 2.20 12.88 -4.40
CA GLU A 14 1.27 12.85 -5.53
C GLU A 14 0.79 14.21 -6.00
N ALA A 15 0.76 15.23 -5.13
CA ALA A 15 0.36 16.59 -5.49
C ALA A 15 1.49 17.38 -6.19
N ILE A 16 2.72 16.86 -6.19
CA ILE A 16 3.89 17.51 -6.80
C ILE A 16 3.81 17.43 -8.34
N ASN A 17 4.32 18.46 -9.03
CA ASN A 17 4.47 18.46 -10.50
C ASN A 17 5.32 17.27 -10.99
N GLU A 18 4.94 16.65 -12.11
CA GLU A 18 5.62 15.47 -12.66
C GLU A 18 7.11 15.67 -12.91
N ASN A 19 7.55 16.82 -13.43
CA ASN A 19 8.97 17.10 -13.65
C ASN A 19 9.77 17.10 -12.34
N ILE A 20 9.16 17.62 -11.26
CA ILE A 20 9.78 17.65 -9.94
C ILE A 20 9.77 16.24 -9.33
N LYS A 21 8.67 15.49 -9.47
CA LYS A 21 8.60 14.08 -9.03
C LYS A 21 9.71 13.25 -9.68
N THR A 22 9.90 13.37 -10.99
CA THR A 22 10.96 12.65 -11.71
C THR A 22 12.34 13.00 -11.16
N LYS A 23 12.63 14.28 -10.90
CA LYS A 23 13.89 14.71 -10.28
C LYS A 23 14.09 14.12 -8.89
N ILE A 24 13.05 14.15 -8.05
CA ILE A 24 13.08 13.55 -6.70
C ILE A 24 13.35 12.05 -6.79
N ILE A 25 12.63 11.33 -7.66
CA ILE A 25 12.81 9.88 -7.84
C ILE A 25 14.24 9.55 -8.27
N ILE A 26 14.81 10.31 -9.20
CA ILE A 26 16.18 10.09 -9.67
C ILE A 26 17.19 10.27 -8.53
N GLU A 27 17.10 11.37 -7.78
CA GLU A 27 18.01 11.64 -6.66
C GLU A 27 17.85 10.60 -5.54
N VAL A 28 16.61 10.26 -5.15
CA VAL A 28 16.35 9.23 -4.14
C VAL A 28 16.90 7.87 -4.61
N LYS A 29 16.66 7.48 -5.86
CA LYS A 29 17.16 6.21 -6.41
C LYS A 29 18.68 6.14 -6.37
N LYS A 30 19.36 7.24 -6.69
CA LYS A 30 20.83 7.35 -6.65
C LYS A 30 21.36 7.18 -5.23
N GLU A 31 20.78 7.89 -4.26
CA GLU A 31 21.19 7.79 -2.85
C GLU A 31 20.89 6.39 -2.28
N CYS A 32 19.72 5.81 -2.57
CA CYS A 32 19.38 4.45 -2.17
C CYS A 32 20.33 3.40 -2.74
N LYS A 33 20.70 3.50 -4.02
CA LYS A 33 21.68 2.58 -4.62
C LYS A 33 23.01 2.59 -3.87
N ARG A 34 23.49 3.77 -3.48
CA ARG A 34 24.78 3.93 -2.81
C ARG A 34 24.72 3.51 -1.34
N TYR A 35 23.79 4.07 -0.58
CA TYR A 35 23.80 3.99 0.88
C TYR A 35 22.93 2.88 1.45
N VAL A 36 22.09 2.24 0.63
CA VAL A 36 21.26 1.11 1.07
C VAL A 36 21.67 -0.16 0.34
N ILE A 37 21.58 -0.17 -0.99
CA ILE A 37 21.87 -1.38 -1.77
C ILE A 37 23.37 -1.70 -1.72
N GLY A 38 24.25 -0.75 -2.05
CA GLY A 38 25.69 -0.98 -1.97
C GLY A 38 26.17 -1.34 -0.57
N ALA A 39 25.64 -0.65 0.45
CA ALA A 39 25.99 -0.89 1.86
C ALA A 39 25.56 -2.29 2.31
N ILE A 40 24.29 -2.68 2.15
CA ILE A 40 23.81 -4.01 2.54
C ILE A 40 24.57 -5.11 1.80
N TYR A 41 24.87 -4.91 0.50
CA TYR A 41 25.67 -5.88 -0.24
C TYR A 41 27.07 -6.05 0.39
N GLY A 42 27.76 -4.94 0.70
CA GLY A 42 29.07 -4.97 1.35
C GLY A 42 29.01 -5.58 2.75
N ASP A 43 28.07 -5.15 3.59
CA ASP A 43 27.91 -5.59 4.98
C ASP A 43 27.52 -7.07 5.11
N THR A 44 26.99 -7.65 4.04
CA THR A 44 26.62 -9.08 3.97
C THR A 44 27.61 -9.89 3.14
N ASP A 45 28.78 -9.34 2.81
CA ASP A 45 29.81 -9.97 1.97
C ASP A 45 29.26 -10.52 0.63
N GLY A 46 28.25 -9.84 0.08
CA GLY A 46 27.57 -10.24 -1.15
C GLY A 46 26.73 -11.52 -1.06
N THR A 47 26.46 -12.03 0.14
CA THR A 47 25.74 -13.29 0.33
C THR A 47 24.22 -13.16 0.21
N PHE A 48 23.67 -11.97 0.48
CA PHE A 48 22.21 -11.76 0.51
C PHE A 48 21.58 -11.76 -0.89
N TYR A 49 22.26 -11.17 -1.87
CA TYR A 49 21.80 -11.08 -3.25
C TYR A 49 22.96 -10.84 -4.20
N THR A 50 22.69 -11.12 -5.47
CA THR A 50 23.59 -10.83 -6.59
C THR A 50 22.93 -9.83 -7.55
N PHE A 51 23.74 -9.18 -8.39
CA PHE A 51 23.26 -8.25 -9.40
C PHE A 51 23.27 -8.92 -10.78
N ILE A 52 22.19 -8.73 -11.55
CA ILE A 52 22.16 -9.14 -12.96
C ILE A 52 22.74 -8.00 -13.79
N LEU A 53 23.92 -8.20 -14.37
CA LEU A 53 24.58 -7.16 -15.19
C LEU A 53 23.70 -6.77 -16.39
N GLY A 54 23.58 -5.46 -16.65
CA GLY A 54 22.81 -4.91 -17.78
C GLY A 54 21.30 -4.76 -17.54
N CYS A 55 20.76 -5.38 -16.50
CA CYS A 55 19.36 -5.24 -16.08
C CYS A 55 19.37 -4.66 -14.65
N GLU A 56 18.62 -3.60 -14.34
CA GLU A 56 18.58 -3.04 -12.96
C GLU A 56 17.81 -3.97 -11.98
N ILE A 57 18.24 -5.23 -11.88
CA ILE A 57 17.58 -6.32 -11.16
C ILE A 57 18.56 -6.90 -10.15
N LEU A 58 18.10 -7.04 -8.91
CA LEU A 58 18.77 -7.83 -7.88
C LEU A 58 18.12 -9.22 -7.79
N LYS A 59 18.92 -10.24 -7.50
CA LYS A 59 18.46 -11.60 -7.26
C LYS A 59 18.85 -12.04 -5.85
N LEU A 60 17.86 -12.19 -4.98
CA LEU A 60 18.06 -12.69 -3.62
C LEU A 60 18.54 -14.15 -3.62
N HIS A 61 19.42 -14.48 -2.67
CA HIS A 61 19.78 -15.86 -2.41
C HIS A 61 18.55 -16.62 -1.84
N PRO A 62 18.29 -17.88 -2.27
CA PRO A 62 17.13 -18.63 -1.81
C PRO A 62 17.01 -18.74 -0.28
N ASP A 63 18.12 -19.02 0.42
CA ASP A 63 18.12 -19.14 1.88
C ASP A 63 17.79 -17.82 2.58
N VAL A 64 18.22 -16.70 2.00
CA VAL A 64 17.94 -15.35 2.51
C VAL A 64 16.47 -15.01 2.29
N LEU A 65 15.91 -15.39 1.14
CA LEU A 65 14.48 -15.26 0.88
C LEU A 65 13.66 -16.07 1.90
N SER A 66 14.03 -17.33 2.16
CA SER A 66 13.38 -18.16 3.19
C SER A 66 13.51 -17.56 4.59
N PHE A 67 14.68 -17.00 4.93
CA PHE A 67 14.89 -16.27 6.16
C PHE A 67 13.96 -15.05 6.28
N PHE A 68 13.88 -14.20 5.26
CA PHE A 68 12.98 -13.04 5.25
C PHE A 68 11.51 -13.42 5.35
N GLN A 69 11.08 -14.48 4.67
CA GLN A 69 9.71 -14.97 4.76
C GLN A 69 9.40 -15.47 6.18
N LYS A 70 10.31 -16.25 6.79
CA LYS A 70 10.15 -16.80 8.14
C LYS A 70 10.09 -15.70 9.21
N TYR A 71 10.94 -14.67 9.09
CA TYR A 71 11.09 -13.62 10.10
C TYR A 71 10.46 -12.28 9.72
N LYS A 72 9.66 -12.23 8.64
CA LYS A 72 9.02 -11.02 8.09
C LYS A 72 8.44 -10.10 9.16
N ASN A 73 7.66 -10.66 10.08
CA ASN A 73 6.97 -9.88 11.11
C ASN A 73 7.94 -9.23 12.11
N ILE A 74 9.01 -9.93 12.49
CA ILE A 74 10.02 -9.40 13.42
C ILE A 74 10.85 -8.34 12.71
N LEU A 75 11.31 -8.62 11.50
CA LEU A 75 12.11 -7.68 10.69
C LEU A 75 11.35 -6.39 10.41
N LEU A 76 10.05 -6.47 10.08
CA LEU A 76 9.22 -5.28 9.89
C LEU A 76 9.11 -4.44 11.16
N LYS A 77 8.93 -5.08 12.33
CA LYS A 77 8.87 -4.36 13.61
C LYS A 77 10.20 -3.67 13.94
N LEU A 78 11.33 -4.33 13.70
CA LEU A 78 12.67 -3.75 13.91
C LEU A 78 12.92 -2.58 12.96
N ASN A 79 12.58 -2.72 11.68
CA ASN A 79 12.69 -1.63 10.71
C ASN A 79 11.83 -0.42 11.10
N HIS A 80 10.59 -0.64 11.54
CA HIS A 80 9.73 0.44 12.02
C HIS A 80 10.29 1.10 13.28
N TYR A 81 10.82 0.33 14.22
CA TYR A 81 11.44 0.84 15.43
C TYR A 81 12.62 1.77 15.13
N GLU A 82 13.56 1.33 14.27
CA GLU A 82 14.70 2.17 13.87
C GLU A 82 14.27 3.39 13.04
N TRP A 83 13.22 3.25 12.23
CA TRP A 83 12.66 4.39 11.50
C TRP A 83 12.04 5.43 12.45
N ILE A 84 11.29 5.01 13.47
CA ILE A 84 10.71 5.95 14.43
C ILE A 84 11.83 6.64 15.23
N LYS A 85 12.85 5.91 15.70
CA LYS A 85 14.02 6.51 16.35
C LYS A 85 14.72 7.55 15.48
N PHE A 86 14.84 7.26 14.18
CA PHE A 86 15.38 8.21 13.23
C PHE A 86 14.48 9.46 13.11
N LEU A 87 13.17 9.29 12.97
CA LEU A 87 12.22 10.40 12.85
C LEU A 87 12.19 11.28 14.10
N GLU A 88 12.27 10.69 15.30
CA GLU A 88 12.35 11.44 16.56
C GLU A 88 13.58 12.33 16.65
N ARG A 89 14.72 11.87 16.12
CA ARG A 89 15.95 12.67 16.08
C ARG A 89 15.88 13.82 15.06
N VAL A 90 15.10 13.66 14.00
CA VAL A 90 15.10 14.58 12.85
C VAL A 90 13.95 15.61 12.92
N ASN A 91 12.80 15.23 13.48
CA ASN A 91 11.65 16.12 13.67
C ASN A 91 11.78 16.88 15.00
N ARG A 92 11.32 18.14 15.06
CA ARG A 92 11.39 18.96 16.28
C ARG A 92 10.41 18.44 17.34
N GLU A 93 10.74 18.64 18.62
CA GLU A 93 10.07 18.08 19.81
C GLU A 93 8.56 18.44 19.97
N GLU A 94 8.01 19.34 19.16
CA GLU A 94 6.60 19.76 19.27
C GLU A 94 5.59 18.64 18.92
N ASP A 95 6.02 17.55 18.26
CA ASP A 95 5.25 16.30 18.09
C ASP A 95 5.58 15.27 19.20
N SER A 96 5.27 15.64 20.44
CA SER A 96 5.43 14.79 21.64
C SER A 96 4.37 13.68 21.70
N HIS A 97 4.51 12.67 20.84
CA HIS A 97 3.86 11.36 21.02
C HIS A 97 4.87 10.33 21.52
N SER A 98 4.43 9.39 22.35
CA SER A 98 5.30 8.30 22.82
C SER A 98 5.72 7.38 21.66
N LEU A 99 6.90 6.76 21.76
CA LEU A 99 7.38 5.77 20.80
C LEU A 99 6.35 4.64 20.56
N ALA A 100 5.61 4.26 21.61
CA ALA A 100 4.53 3.29 21.53
C ALA A 100 3.36 3.79 20.69
N GLU A 101 2.93 5.05 20.85
CA GLU A 101 1.86 5.65 20.04
C GLU A 101 2.26 5.84 18.57
N LYS A 102 3.52 6.14 18.27
CA LYS A 102 4.04 6.25 16.89
C LYS A 102 4.15 4.87 16.22
N LEU A 103 4.57 3.86 16.97
CA LEU A 103 4.61 2.47 16.50
C LEU A 103 3.20 1.91 16.30
N ASP A 104 2.29 2.22 17.22
CA ASP A 104 0.87 1.94 17.08
C ASP A 104 0.34 2.66 15.85
N TYR A 105 0.55 3.96 15.66
CA TYR A 105 0.11 4.68 14.46
C TYR A 105 0.62 4.05 13.15
N ALA A 106 1.90 3.70 13.09
CA ALA A 106 2.50 3.01 11.92
C ALA A 106 1.95 1.59 11.69
N THR A 107 1.27 1.01 12.67
CA THR A 107 0.67 -0.33 12.63
C THR A 107 -0.86 -0.34 12.80
N LYS A 108 -1.48 0.83 13.01
CA LYS A 108 -2.88 0.99 13.39
C LYS A 108 -3.75 0.74 12.17
N ARG A 109 -4.61 -0.26 12.29
CA ARG A 109 -5.71 -0.46 11.35
C ARG A 109 -6.85 0.49 11.73
N SER A 110 -7.31 1.29 10.77
CA SER A 110 -8.45 2.17 11.00
C SER A 110 -9.72 1.34 11.22
N ASN A 111 -10.69 1.87 11.96
CA ASN A 111 -12.00 1.23 12.05
C ASN A 111 -12.68 1.27 10.67
N LEU A 112 -12.64 0.15 9.94
CA LEU A 112 -13.17 0.06 8.58
C LEU A 112 -14.70 0.11 8.50
N THR A 113 -15.41 0.23 9.63
CA THR A 113 -16.87 0.27 9.67
C THR A 113 -17.45 1.47 8.93
N VAL A 114 -16.78 2.63 8.99
CA VAL A 114 -17.21 3.81 8.24
C VAL A 114 -17.19 3.52 6.73
N TYR A 115 -16.13 2.89 6.23
CA TYR A 115 -16.02 2.53 4.81
C TYR A 115 -17.02 1.44 4.42
N ARG A 116 -17.31 0.49 5.31
CA ARG A 116 -18.33 -0.54 5.08
C ARG A 116 -19.70 0.08 4.84
N ASN A 117 -20.14 0.94 5.76
CA ASN A 117 -21.44 1.61 5.68
C ASN A 117 -21.47 2.54 4.47
N LEU A 118 -20.38 3.26 4.20
CA LEU A 118 -20.29 4.12 3.02
C LEU A 118 -20.45 3.33 1.70
N LEU A 119 -19.75 2.21 1.56
CA LEU A 119 -19.86 1.38 0.35
C LEU A 119 -21.23 0.70 0.23
N TYR A 120 -21.78 0.20 1.34
CA TYR A 120 -23.04 -0.54 1.34
C TYR A 120 -24.27 0.38 1.27
N ASP A 121 -24.39 1.32 2.21
CA ASP A 121 -25.59 2.15 2.39
C ASP A 121 -25.62 3.33 1.39
N VAL A 122 -24.48 3.96 1.12
CA VAL A 122 -24.42 5.16 0.27
C VAL A 122 -24.16 4.83 -1.20
N PHE A 123 -23.23 3.91 -1.47
CA PHE A 123 -22.86 3.54 -2.84
C PHE A 123 -23.52 2.25 -3.35
N SER A 124 -24.41 1.65 -2.56
CA SER A 124 -25.25 0.49 -2.92
C SER A 124 -24.45 -0.72 -3.41
N ARG A 125 -23.27 -0.96 -2.83
CA ARG A 125 -22.45 -2.14 -3.14
C ARG A 125 -22.94 -3.36 -2.37
N HIS A 126 -24.11 -3.89 -2.77
CA HIS A 126 -24.77 -4.99 -2.05
C HIS A 126 -24.27 -6.39 -2.43
N ASN A 127 -23.37 -6.52 -3.41
CA ASN A 127 -22.86 -7.80 -3.89
C ASN A 127 -21.35 -7.87 -3.66
N CYS A 128 -20.85 -9.08 -3.41
CA CYS A 128 -19.43 -9.31 -3.24
C CYS A 128 -18.70 -8.87 -4.50
N PHE A 129 -17.70 -8.01 -4.34
CA PHE A 129 -16.91 -7.49 -5.43
C PHE A 129 -16.26 -8.59 -6.27
N TYR A 130 -15.88 -9.71 -5.66
CA TYR A 130 -15.19 -10.80 -6.36
C TYR A 130 -16.14 -11.83 -6.98
N CYS A 131 -16.99 -12.49 -6.18
CA CYS A 131 -17.86 -13.58 -6.65
C CYS A 131 -19.27 -13.14 -7.09
N GLY A 132 -19.64 -11.88 -6.86
CA GLY A 132 -20.96 -11.36 -7.25
C GLY A 132 -22.13 -11.81 -6.37
N HIS A 133 -21.95 -12.75 -5.44
CA HIS A 133 -23.02 -13.15 -4.53
C HIS A 133 -23.50 -12.00 -3.64
N PRO A 134 -24.81 -11.92 -3.32
CA PRO A 134 -25.33 -10.93 -2.40
C PRO A 134 -24.63 -10.96 -1.04
N LEU A 135 -24.23 -9.80 -0.56
CA LEU A 135 -23.68 -9.60 0.77
C LEU A 135 -24.84 -9.52 1.76
N ARG A 136 -24.81 -10.42 2.75
CA ARG A 136 -25.70 -10.37 3.92
C ARG A 136 -24.97 -9.72 5.09
N THR A 137 -25.30 -10.09 6.32
CA THR A 137 -24.74 -9.52 7.55
C THR A 137 -23.22 -9.70 7.74
N ALA A 138 -22.58 -10.67 7.08
CA ALA A 138 -21.16 -10.99 7.24
C ALA A 138 -20.28 -10.48 6.08
N MET A 139 -20.38 -9.17 5.77
CA MET A 139 -19.55 -8.51 4.75
C MET A 139 -18.29 -7.89 5.35
N GLU A 140 -17.20 -7.93 4.60
CA GLU A 140 -15.90 -7.42 5.00
C GLU A 140 -15.43 -6.36 4.00
N VAL A 141 -14.73 -5.35 4.51
CA VAL A 141 -13.98 -4.41 3.68
C VAL A 141 -12.64 -5.06 3.38
N ASP A 142 -12.35 -5.28 2.11
CA ASP A 142 -11.07 -5.80 1.64
C ASP A 142 -10.27 -4.70 0.94
N HIS A 143 -8.95 -4.75 1.11
CA HIS A 143 -8.00 -3.94 0.37
C HIS A 143 -7.71 -4.65 -0.95
N PHE A 144 -8.16 -4.06 -2.06
CA PHE A 144 -7.97 -4.64 -3.38
C PHE A 144 -6.48 -4.91 -3.66
N ILE A 145 -5.64 -3.89 -3.46
CA ILE A 145 -4.18 -4.02 -3.37
C ILE A 145 -3.82 -4.26 -1.89
N PRO A 146 -3.05 -5.31 -1.55
CA PRO A 146 -2.75 -5.69 -0.17
C PRO A 146 -2.30 -4.53 0.71
N TRP A 147 -2.90 -4.39 1.90
CA TRP A 147 -2.55 -3.33 2.84
C TRP A 147 -1.06 -3.34 3.21
N VAL A 148 -0.45 -4.52 3.29
CA VAL A 148 0.99 -4.67 3.55
C VAL A 148 1.88 -4.00 2.48
N PHE A 149 1.34 -3.73 1.29
CA PHE A 149 1.99 -2.98 0.22
C PHE A 149 1.59 -1.49 0.23
N VAL A 150 0.29 -1.19 0.32
CA VAL A 150 -0.22 0.20 0.26
C VAL A 150 0.10 1.00 1.52
N ARG A 151 0.07 0.34 2.69
CA ARG A 151 0.29 0.91 4.03
C ARG A 151 -0.63 2.07 4.39
N ASP A 152 -1.80 2.13 3.77
CA ASP A 152 -2.78 3.20 3.98
C ASP A 152 -4.21 2.67 3.78
N ASP A 153 -5.13 3.17 4.60
CA ASP A 153 -6.55 2.86 4.54
C ASP A 153 -7.24 3.92 3.69
N LYS A 154 -7.28 3.69 2.37
CA LYS A 154 -7.85 4.60 1.39
C LYS A 154 -9.06 4.03 0.70
N LEU A 155 -10.15 4.79 0.64
CA LEU A 155 -11.41 4.39 0.02
C LEU A 155 -11.27 3.97 -1.45
N TRP A 156 -10.36 4.58 -2.21
CA TRP A 156 -10.10 4.19 -3.60
C TRP A 156 -9.52 2.76 -3.74
N ASN A 157 -9.03 2.14 -2.66
CA ASN A 157 -8.52 0.77 -2.63
C ASN A 157 -9.48 -0.21 -1.95
N PHE A 158 -10.68 0.24 -1.54
CA PHE A 158 -11.61 -0.58 -0.78
C PHE A 158 -12.70 -1.20 -1.65
N VAL A 159 -13.01 -2.45 -1.34
CA VAL A 159 -14.13 -3.19 -1.92
C VAL A 159 -14.90 -3.93 -0.84
N LEU A 160 -16.19 -4.15 -1.05
CA LEU A 160 -16.96 -5.05 -0.20
C LEU A 160 -16.85 -6.49 -0.70
N SER A 161 -16.47 -7.39 0.19
CA SER A 161 -16.27 -8.81 -0.11
C SER A 161 -16.96 -9.71 0.89
N CYS A 162 -17.30 -10.92 0.46
CA CYS A 162 -17.70 -11.96 1.39
C CYS A 162 -16.47 -12.57 2.06
N ARG A 163 -16.62 -13.04 3.29
CA ARG A 163 -15.53 -13.63 4.09
C ARG A 163 -14.77 -14.75 3.38
N LYS A 164 -15.45 -15.57 2.57
CA LYS A 164 -14.81 -16.65 1.78
C LYS A 164 -13.84 -16.08 0.75
N CYS A 165 -14.25 -15.05 -0.01
CA CYS A 165 -13.39 -14.41 -1.00
C CYS A 165 -12.24 -13.67 -0.34
N ASN A 166 -12.51 -12.88 0.71
CA ASN A 166 -11.50 -12.12 1.42
C ASN A 166 -10.37 -13.02 1.96
N ASN A 167 -10.75 -14.07 2.71
CA ASN A 167 -9.79 -15.01 3.28
C ASN A 167 -9.02 -15.80 2.21
N SER A 168 -9.68 -16.17 1.11
CA SER A 168 -9.02 -16.89 0.02
C SER A 168 -8.05 -15.99 -0.74
N LYS A 169 -8.39 -14.71 -0.97
CA LYS A 169 -7.49 -13.74 -1.60
C LYS A 169 -6.29 -13.47 -0.69
N SER A 170 -6.53 -13.19 0.60
CA SER A 170 -5.48 -12.82 1.56
C SER A 170 -4.63 -11.67 0.99
N ASP A 171 -3.30 -11.76 1.11
CA ASP A 171 -2.36 -10.79 0.54
C ASP A 171 -2.11 -10.97 -0.98
N ARG A 172 -2.86 -11.83 -1.70
CA ARG A 172 -2.67 -12.01 -3.15
C ARG A 172 -3.34 -10.92 -3.98
N LEU A 173 -2.83 -10.71 -5.18
CA LEU A 173 -3.43 -9.80 -6.16
C LEU A 173 -4.51 -10.54 -6.95
N ALA A 174 -5.73 -10.00 -6.93
CA ALA A 174 -6.83 -10.50 -7.74
C ALA A 174 -6.52 -10.39 -9.23
N ASP A 175 -7.09 -11.25 -10.07
CA ASP A 175 -6.94 -11.21 -11.53
C ASP A 175 -7.20 -9.80 -12.09
N ARG A 176 -6.42 -9.42 -13.10
CA ARG A 176 -6.43 -8.06 -13.68
C ARG A 176 -7.80 -7.62 -14.16
N ARG A 177 -8.72 -8.53 -14.48
CA ARG A 177 -10.12 -8.19 -14.81
C ARG A 177 -10.83 -7.40 -13.70
N TYR A 178 -10.45 -7.62 -12.44
CA TYR A 178 -11.02 -6.91 -11.30
C TYR A 178 -10.51 -5.47 -11.18
N ILE A 179 -9.40 -5.10 -11.85
CA ILE A 179 -8.93 -3.72 -11.91
C ILE A 179 -9.99 -2.84 -12.58
N GLY A 180 -10.52 -3.27 -13.74
CA GLY A 180 -11.58 -2.54 -14.44
C GLY A 180 -12.80 -2.31 -13.57
N LYS A 181 -13.24 -3.35 -12.85
CA LYS A 181 -14.36 -3.28 -11.91
C LYS A 181 -14.12 -2.29 -10.75
N LEU A 182 -12.88 -2.20 -10.25
CA LEU A 182 -12.54 -1.22 -9.21
C LEU A 182 -12.51 0.20 -9.77
N LEU A 183 -11.97 0.39 -10.98
CA LEU A 183 -11.97 1.69 -11.65
C LEU A 183 -13.41 2.18 -11.87
N GLU A 184 -14.30 1.34 -12.37
CA GLU A 184 -15.73 1.64 -12.53
C GLU A 184 -16.39 2.01 -11.18
N GLN A 185 -16.08 1.28 -10.11
CA GLN A 185 -16.58 1.61 -8.77
C GLN A 185 -16.08 2.99 -8.32
N ASN A 186 -14.79 3.28 -8.52
CA ASN A 186 -14.19 4.55 -8.12
C ASN A 186 -14.74 5.72 -8.95
N ASP A 187 -14.95 5.53 -10.25
CA ASP A 187 -15.57 6.54 -11.12
C ASP A 187 -17.02 6.82 -10.68
N TYR A 188 -17.77 5.78 -10.34
CA TYR A 188 -19.11 5.93 -9.76
C TYR A 188 -19.08 6.70 -8.43
N ILE A 189 -18.17 6.36 -7.51
CA ILE A 189 -18.00 7.06 -6.23
C ILE A 189 -17.67 8.54 -6.47
N VAL A 190 -16.74 8.84 -7.39
CA VAL A 190 -16.36 10.21 -7.74
C VAL A 190 -17.55 10.97 -8.34
N SER A 191 -18.36 10.35 -9.18
CA SER A 191 -19.56 10.96 -9.77
C SER A 191 -20.65 11.31 -8.76
N ARG A 192 -20.63 10.69 -7.57
CA ARG A 192 -21.62 10.88 -6.49
C ARG A 192 -21.01 11.44 -5.20
N ARG A 193 -19.82 12.04 -5.28
CA ARG A 193 -19.08 12.51 -4.11
C ARG A 193 -19.64 13.79 -3.48
N ASP A 194 -20.57 14.46 -4.16
CA ASP A 194 -21.08 15.76 -3.73
C ASP A 194 -21.64 15.67 -2.30
N ASN A 195 -21.18 16.56 -1.43
CA ASN A 195 -21.49 16.62 0.01
C ASN A 195 -20.96 15.48 0.89
N ILE A 196 -20.12 14.56 0.39
CA ILE A 196 -19.49 13.52 1.21
C ILE A 196 -18.04 13.92 1.55
N TYR A 197 -17.84 14.51 2.73
CA TYR A 197 -16.54 15.04 3.18
C TYR A 197 -15.39 14.03 3.04
N ILE A 198 -15.58 12.79 3.50
CA ILE A 198 -14.54 11.76 3.46
C ILE A 198 -14.11 11.40 2.02
N VAL A 199 -15.06 11.33 1.09
CA VAL A 199 -14.80 11.04 -0.32
C VAL A 199 -14.04 12.21 -0.94
N ASN A 200 -14.49 13.45 -0.71
CA ASN A 200 -13.80 14.64 -1.23
C ASN A 200 -12.36 14.74 -0.73
N ARG A 201 -12.12 14.44 0.54
CA ARG A 201 -10.77 14.43 1.13
C ARG A 201 -9.89 13.35 0.50
N GLU A 202 -10.37 12.12 0.41
CA GLU A 202 -9.53 10.98 -0.03
C GLU A 202 -9.34 10.90 -1.54
N TYR A 203 -10.28 11.43 -2.32
CA TYR A 203 -10.21 11.48 -3.78
C TYR A 203 -9.62 12.78 -4.31
N LYS A 204 -9.26 13.75 -3.45
CA LYS A 204 -8.72 15.07 -3.85
C LYS A 204 -7.55 14.97 -4.84
N VAL A 205 -6.66 14.00 -4.63
CA VAL A 205 -5.47 13.74 -5.45
C VAL A 205 -5.49 12.35 -6.10
N TYR A 206 -6.63 11.67 -6.08
CA TYR A 206 -6.78 10.36 -6.71
C TYR A 206 -6.81 10.50 -8.23
N ARG A 207 -6.16 9.57 -8.94
CA ARG A 207 -6.29 9.38 -10.38
C ARG A 207 -6.44 7.89 -10.71
N PRO A 208 -7.26 7.50 -11.70
CA PRO A 208 -7.43 6.09 -12.10
C PRO A 208 -6.11 5.34 -12.34
N GLY A 209 -5.13 6.02 -12.96
CA GLY A 209 -3.80 5.44 -13.21
C GLY A 209 -3.06 4.97 -11.95
N LYS A 210 -3.36 5.53 -10.77
CA LYS A 210 -2.73 5.15 -9.50
C LYS A 210 -2.97 3.68 -9.16
N ILE A 211 -4.19 3.18 -9.35
CA ILE A 211 -4.51 1.76 -9.11
C ILE A 211 -3.66 0.85 -10.00
N ILE A 212 -3.57 1.19 -11.29
CA ILE A 212 -2.83 0.40 -12.27
C ILE A 212 -1.34 0.38 -11.93
N GLU A 213 -0.77 1.54 -11.59
CA GLU A 213 0.63 1.68 -11.19
C GLU A 213 0.92 0.90 -9.91
N MET A 214 0.09 1.05 -8.87
CA MET A 214 0.28 0.37 -7.59
C MET A 214 0.11 -1.14 -7.71
N TYR A 215 -0.84 -1.62 -8.51
CA TYR A 215 -1.01 -3.04 -8.78
C TYR A 215 0.24 -3.61 -9.48
N ARG A 216 0.74 -2.94 -10.52
CA ARG A 216 1.96 -3.35 -11.23
C ARG A 216 3.18 -3.33 -10.30
N CYS A 217 3.30 -2.33 -9.45
CA CYS A 217 4.38 -2.25 -8.47
C CYS A 217 4.27 -3.37 -7.44
N ALA A 218 3.08 -3.69 -6.93
CA ALA A 218 2.90 -4.80 -6.01
C ALA A 218 3.30 -6.14 -6.66
N GLU A 219 2.87 -6.37 -7.90
CA GLU A 219 3.25 -7.57 -8.67
C GLU A 219 4.77 -7.64 -8.88
N PHE A 220 5.40 -6.53 -9.27
CA PHE A 220 6.85 -6.43 -9.40
C PHE A 220 7.60 -6.70 -8.08
N ASN A 221 6.99 -6.37 -6.94
CA ASN A 221 7.52 -6.64 -5.60
C ASN A 221 7.20 -8.06 -5.10
N GLY A 222 6.81 -8.98 -5.99
CA GLY A 222 6.71 -10.41 -5.70
C GLY A 222 5.39 -10.85 -5.05
N PHE A 223 4.35 -10.02 -5.10
CA PHE A 223 3.01 -10.44 -4.69
C PHE A 223 2.41 -11.39 -5.75
N GLU A 224 1.93 -12.56 -5.32
CA GLU A 224 1.28 -13.55 -6.19
C GLU A 224 0.05 -12.92 -6.86
N SER A 225 0.01 -12.91 -8.20
CA SER A 225 -1.07 -12.34 -9.00
C SER A 225 -1.92 -13.41 -9.70
N GLY A 226 -3.08 -12.99 -10.21
CA GLY A 226 -4.01 -13.89 -10.90
C GLY A 226 -4.99 -14.63 -9.98
N TRP A 227 -5.13 -14.21 -8.72
CA TRP A 227 -6.11 -14.83 -7.82
C TRP A 227 -7.54 -14.66 -8.35
N MET A 228 -8.31 -15.76 -8.35
CA MET A 228 -9.72 -15.78 -8.70
C MET A 228 -10.54 -16.44 -7.58
N PRO A 229 -11.79 -16.01 -7.34
CA PRO A 229 -12.63 -16.64 -6.34
C PRO A 229 -13.00 -18.06 -6.76
N GLY A 230 -12.80 -19.06 -5.88
CA GLY A 230 -13.20 -20.45 -6.13
C GLY A 230 -14.71 -20.72 -6.03
N CYS A 231 -15.55 -19.68 -6.09
CA CYS A 231 -17.01 -19.77 -6.02
C CYS A 231 -17.68 -18.97 -7.15
N VAL A 232 -17.11 -19.05 -8.35
CA VAL A 232 -17.78 -18.56 -9.56
C VAL A 232 -18.72 -19.67 -10.02
N ASN A 233 -20.03 -19.52 -9.77
CA ASN A 233 -21.00 -20.29 -10.53
C ASN A 233 -21.29 -19.50 -11.81
N TYR A 234 -21.06 -20.14 -12.96
CA TYR A 234 -21.54 -19.68 -14.25
C TYR A 234 -23.07 -19.68 -14.29
#